data_AF-A0A8T6P7R9-F1
#
_entry.id   AF-A0A8T6P7R9-F1
#
_cell.length_a   1.000
_cell.length_b   1.000
_cell.length_c   1.000
_cell.angle_alpha   90.00
_cell.angle_beta   90.00
_cell.angle_gamma   90.00
#
_symmetry.space_group_name_H-M   'P 1'
#
loop_
_entity.id
_entity.type
_entity.pdbx_description
1 polymer ?
#
loop_
_entity_poly.entity_id
_entity_poly.type
_entity_poly.pdbx_seq_one_letter_code
_entity_poly.pdbx_strand_id
1 'polypeptide(L)'
;FPLRVALGSVALLLSILTFTFNADNTFSLPGVLAWLASILLWMICLSERDPLEAAQEAATKLRSFKPADLMPKQFNWPVVLALVSVIALAAFFRLYRLEAVPAEMTSDHVEKLLDAYRVQQGTFNVFFTNNGGREAIQFYLIAAVDSLLGTGINHFTLKLVTVAEALLLIPLVVLLGRELIDRDTGFLAAGLVAVSWWHTLLARLGLRIVLTPLFFTLVLITLIRGMRTASRRPWLWAGFWMGVGVYGYQAMRMVPLVAIAAFLIAVAGPVITALRAGVRTLPDAPQRWEVARRTVLRQSLNLVAAGLVALAIFVPMLRVWRDAPDQLWNRVINRVTENEVSIEGTAAGVFAENYADALRMFNVQGDVAWISAVPNLPTLDVIAGMLLILGVMVWLVRLRLRGDPVDLFFIVAGLIMLLPSALAIAFPIENPSNTRASGLIPIVFMLAAWPLSLMRAQFSRVLSDPYGAIAGWILVAMLIFGSAALSFNIYFQDFDATYQGSALNPSEVADAVREEIGEDAPLDGVFLIGFPFWHDYRAIGIEAGNPEFGNAIFDNAMLDRLLSGMPDMFRSRPLVLIVHPDDELALDRLSSEFPGAEVRFVEGSTPGKDFVLFIVRG
;
A
#
# COMPACT_ATOMS: atom_id res chain seq x y z
N PHE A 1 3.49 -1.98 -40.79
CA PHE A 1 3.25 -3.37 -40.34
C PHE A 1 4.54 -4.15 -40.05
N PRO A 2 5.52 -4.30 -40.97
CA PRO A 2 6.72 -5.12 -40.73
C PRO A 2 7.58 -4.62 -39.56
N LEU A 3 7.72 -3.30 -39.39
CA LEU A 3 8.46 -2.72 -38.27
C LEU A 3 7.85 -3.08 -36.90
N ARG A 4 6.52 -3.06 -36.75
CA ARG A 4 5.86 -3.43 -35.48
C ARG A 4 6.09 -4.88 -35.13
N VAL A 5 5.97 -5.77 -36.13
CA VAL A 5 6.26 -7.19 -35.93
C VAL A 5 7.70 -7.39 -35.50
N ALA A 6 8.67 -6.73 -36.16
CA ALA A 6 10.08 -6.78 -35.75
C ALA A 6 10.30 -6.26 -34.33
N LEU A 7 9.74 -5.10 -33.97
CA LEU A 7 9.82 -4.55 -32.61
C LEU A 7 9.20 -5.50 -31.58
N GLY A 8 8.05 -6.12 -31.88
CA GLY A 8 7.41 -7.11 -31.03
C GLY A 8 8.24 -8.38 -30.87
N SER A 9 8.88 -8.87 -31.92
CA SER A 9 9.80 -10.02 -31.87
C SER A 9 11.03 -9.72 -31.00
N VAL A 10 11.61 -8.51 -31.12
CA VAL A 10 12.72 -8.08 -30.27
C VAL A 10 12.25 -7.89 -28.82
N ALA A 11 11.07 -7.31 -28.60
CA ALA A 11 10.49 -7.15 -27.26
C ALA A 11 10.29 -8.51 -26.58
N LEU A 12 9.79 -9.51 -27.31
CA LEU A 12 9.62 -10.88 -26.84
C LEU A 12 10.97 -11.55 -26.53
N LEU A 13 11.96 -11.40 -27.42
CA LEU A 13 13.32 -11.92 -27.17
C LEU A 13 13.90 -11.31 -25.89
N LEU A 14 13.75 -10.00 -25.68
CA LEU A 14 14.19 -9.33 -24.46
C LEU A 14 13.39 -9.74 -23.23
N SER A 15 12.09 -10.04 -23.36
CA SER A 15 11.31 -10.66 -22.27
C SER A 15 11.89 -12.03 -21.90
N ILE A 16 12.25 -12.85 -22.89
CA ILE A 16 12.89 -14.16 -22.64
C ILE A 16 14.25 -13.97 -21.97
N LEU A 17 15.08 -13.03 -22.44
CA LEU A 17 16.36 -12.71 -21.82
C LEU A 17 16.20 -12.21 -20.38
N THR A 18 15.17 -11.41 -20.12
CA THR A 18 14.80 -10.97 -18.76
C THR A 18 14.49 -12.18 -17.88
N PHE A 19 13.69 -13.12 -18.37
CA PHE A 19 13.34 -14.34 -17.65
C PHE A 19 14.59 -15.19 -17.35
N THR A 20 15.52 -15.29 -18.30
CA THR A 20 16.73 -16.10 -18.11
C THR A 20 17.77 -15.45 -17.21
N PHE A 21 17.95 -14.12 -17.32
CA PHE A 21 18.99 -13.40 -16.59
C PHE A 21 18.61 -13.04 -15.15
N ASN A 22 17.32 -13.10 -14.80
CA ASN A 22 16.86 -12.94 -13.41
C ASN A 22 16.53 -14.30 -12.75
N ALA A 23 17.29 -15.34 -13.11
CA ALA A 23 17.24 -16.62 -12.42
C ALA A 23 17.66 -16.49 -10.94
N ASP A 24 17.34 -17.51 -10.15
CA ASP A 24 17.76 -17.59 -8.74
C ASP A 24 17.29 -16.38 -7.92
N ASN A 25 16.09 -15.88 -8.25
CA ASN A 25 15.42 -14.78 -7.55
C ASN A 25 16.25 -13.48 -7.49
N THR A 26 17.14 -13.21 -8.45
CA THR A 26 18.06 -12.06 -8.39
C THR A 26 17.86 -11.10 -9.57
N PHE A 27 17.76 -9.81 -9.30
CA PHE A 27 17.86 -8.74 -10.31
C PHE A 27 19.32 -8.57 -10.75
N SER A 28 19.66 -9.14 -11.91
CA SER A 28 20.98 -8.92 -12.51
C SER A 28 20.98 -7.68 -13.41
N LEU A 29 22.11 -6.99 -13.54
CA LEU A 29 22.20 -5.82 -14.42
C LEU A 29 21.81 -6.14 -15.89
N PRO A 30 22.29 -7.22 -16.53
CA PRO A 30 21.82 -7.60 -17.87
C PRO A 30 20.32 -7.91 -17.90
N GLY A 31 19.80 -8.56 -16.84
CA GLY A 31 18.38 -8.88 -16.71
C GLY A 31 17.51 -7.63 -16.62
N VAL A 32 17.89 -6.65 -15.80
CA VAL A 32 17.18 -5.38 -15.64
C VAL A 32 17.24 -4.53 -16.92
N LEU A 33 18.40 -4.47 -17.59
CA LEU A 33 18.52 -3.74 -18.87
C LEU A 33 17.64 -4.37 -19.95
N ALA A 34 17.65 -5.70 -20.07
CA ALA A 34 16.76 -6.42 -20.97
C ALA A 34 15.28 -6.18 -20.62
N TRP A 35 14.96 -6.14 -19.33
CA TRP A 35 13.61 -5.92 -18.83
C TRP A 35 13.06 -4.55 -19.21
N LEU A 36 13.80 -3.49 -18.90
CA LEU A 36 13.42 -2.12 -19.23
C LEU A 36 13.29 -1.91 -20.74
N ALA A 37 14.23 -2.47 -21.53
CA ALA A 37 14.16 -2.43 -22.98
C ALA A 37 12.94 -3.19 -23.52
N SER A 38 12.62 -4.35 -22.96
CA SER A 38 11.44 -5.15 -23.33
C SER A 38 10.14 -4.37 -23.08
N ILE A 39 9.98 -3.79 -21.89
CA ILE A 39 8.79 -3.00 -21.52
C ILE A 39 8.64 -1.81 -22.49
N LEU A 40 9.71 -1.08 -22.75
CA LEU A 40 9.69 0.07 -23.66
C LEU A 40 9.27 -0.35 -25.08
N LEU A 41 9.83 -1.44 -25.61
CA LEU A 41 9.50 -1.93 -26.94
C LEU A 41 8.07 -2.45 -27.04
N TRP A 42 7.55 -3.11 -25.99
CA TRP A 42 6.14 -3.49 -25.93
C TRP A 42 5.22 -2.26 -25.97
N MET A 43 5.54 -1.22 -25.19
CA MET A 43 4.79 0.04 -25.19
C MET A 43 4.79 0.71 -26.56
N ILE A 44 5.93 0.75 -27.25
CA ILE A 44 6.06 1.35 -28.59
C ILE A 44 5.33 0.52 -29.65
N CYS A 45 5.61 -0.79 -29.69
CA CYS A 45 5.08 -1.73 -30.66
C CYS A 45 3.55 -1.77 -30.65
N LEU A 46 2.96 -1.78 -29.45
CA LEU A 46 1.51 -1.86 -29.28
C LEU A 46 0.81 -0.50 -29.42
N SER A 47 1.52 0.64 -29.37
CA SER A 47 0.92 1.98 -29.45
C SER A 47 0.09 2.20 -30.73
N GLU A 48 -0.96 3.04 -30.70
CA GLU A 48 -1.74 3.35 -31.92
C GLU A 48 -0.93 4.19 -32.93
N ARG A 49 0.06 4.96 -32.48
CA ARG A 49 0.89 5.83 -33.33
C ARG A 49 1.94 5.02 -34.08
N ASP A 50 2.33 5.47 -35.27
CA ASP A 50 3.45 4.84 -35.97
C ASP A 50 4.76 5.05 -35.18
N PRO A 51 5.54 3.98 -34.91
CA PRO A 51 6.78 4.10 -34.14
C PRO A 51 7.80 5.06 -34.74
N LEU A 52 7.93 5.11 -36.07
CA LEU A 52 8.92 5.95 -36.74
C LEU A 52 8.52 7.42 -36.65
N GLU A 53 7.24 7.72 -36.89
CA GLU A 53 6.70 9.08 -36.71
C GLU A 53 6.85 9.56 -35.27
N ALA A 54 6.53 8.70 -34.30
CA ALA A 54 6.69 9.02 -32.88
C ALA A 54 8.15 9.29 -32.49
N ALA A 55 9.08 8.48 -33.01
CA ALA A 55 10.51 8.66 -32.78
C ALA A 55 11.04 9.96 -33.43
N GLN A 56 10.61 10.27 -34.66
CA GLN A 56 10.95 11.52 -35.33
C GLN A 56 10.40 12.73 -34.59
N GLU A 57 9.15 12.68 -34.12
CA GLU A 57 8.53 13.74 -33.31
C GLU A 57 9.31 13.95 -32.01
N ALA A 58 9.68 12.87 -31.32
CA ALA A 58 10.46 12.93 -30.09
C ALA A 58 11.87 13.50 -30.33
N ALA A 59 12.56 13.06 -31.38
CA ALA A 59 13.87 13.58 -31.75
C ALA A 59 13.81 15.06 -32.13
N THR A 60 12.80 15.48 -32.89
CA THR A 60 12.57 16.90 -33.22
C THR A 60 12.30 17.70 -31.96
N LYS A 61 11.42 17.23 -31.06
CA LYS A 61 11.16 17.90 -29.78
C LYS A 61 12.40 18.01 -28.91
N LEU A 62 13.23 16.97 -28.84
CA LEU A 62 14.47 16.99 -28.05
C LEU A 62 15.48 17.99 -28.63
N ARG A 63 15.58 18.08 -29.96
CA ARG A 63 16.44 19.05 -30.65
C ARG A 63 15.92 20.49 -30.55
N SER A 64 14.60 20.68 -30.53
CA SER A 64 13.97 21.99 -30.40
C SER A 64 13.65 22.37 -28.95
N PHE A 65 14.00 21.52 -27.98
CA PHE A 65 13.72 21.72 -26.57
C PHE A 65 14.48 22.93 -26.03
N LYS A 66 13.76 23.88 -25.45
CA LYS A 66 14.33 24.97 -24.67
C LYS A 66 13.95 24.77 -23.21
N PRO A 67 14.82 25.09 -22.23
CA PRO A 67 14.43 25.08 -20.81
C PRO A 67 13.17 25.90 -20.52
N ALA A 68 12.94 26.98 -21.29
CA ALA A 68 11.71 27.78 -21.24
C ALA A 68 10.43 26.99 -21.61
N ASP A 69 10.52 25.89 -22.35
CA ASP A 69 9.38 25.01 -22.66
C ASP A 69 8.93 24.16 -21.45
N LEU A 70 9.78 24.02 -20.42
CA LEU A 70 9.38 23.44 -19.14
C LEU A 70 8.56 24.41 -18.28
N MET A 71 8.65 25.72 -18.55
CA MET A 71 7.87 26.70 -17.80
C MET A 71 6.41 26.65 -18.26
N PRO A 72 5.44 26.46 -17.34
CA PRO A 72 4.03 26.48 -17.68
C PRO A 72 3.68 27.80 -18.37
N LYS A 73 3.14 27.72 -19.59
CA LYS A 73 2.79 28.92 -20.38
C LYS A 73 1.73 29.80 -19.70
N GLN A 74 0.92 29.22 -18.81
CA GLN A 74 -0.02 29.92 -17.94
C GLN A 74 -0.15 29.16 -16.60
N PHE A 75 0.21 29.80 -15.50
CA PHE A 75 -0.02 29.26 -14.15
C PHE A 75 -1.46 29.59 -13.71
N ASN A 76 -2.26 28.56 -13.48
CA ASN A 76 -3.51 28.72 -12.75
C ASN A 76 -3.19 28.72 -11.25
N TRP A 77 -2.73 29.86 -10.73
CA TRP A 77 -2.33 30.04 -9.33
C TRP A 77 -3.39 29.54 -8.33
N PRO A 78 -4.70 29.78 -8.51
CA PRO A 78 -5.72 29.19 -7.65
C PRO A 78 -5.66 27.66 -7.55
N VAL A 79 -5.41 26.97 -8.66
CA VAL A 79 -5.30 25.50 -8.69
C VAL A 79 -4.02 25.02 -8.01
N VAL A 80 -2.91 25.72 -8.23
CA VAL A 80 -1.63 25.39 -7.58
C VAL A 80 -1.74 25.62 -6.08
N LEU A 81 -2.29 26.76 -5.64
CA LEU A 81 -2.52 27.06 -4.23
C LEU A 81 -3.46 26.05 -3.59
N ALA A 82 -4.56 25.67 -4.25
CA ALA A 82 -5.45 24.63 -3.74
C ALA A 82 -4.72 23.28 -3.57
N LEU A 83 -3.92 22.86 -4.56
CA LEU A 83 -3.16 21.62 -4.48
C LEU A 83 -2.10 21.66 -3.37
N VAL A 84 -1.34 22.76 -3.28
CA VAL A 84 -0.35 22.96 -2.22
C VAL A 84 -1.02 22.96 -0.85
N SER A 85 -2.17 23.60 -0.69
CA SER A 85 -2.91 23.59 0.58
C SER A 85 -3.38 22.20 0.98
N VAL A 86 -3.91 21.40 0.05
CA VAL A 86 -4.32 20.02 0.34
C VAL A 86 -3.11 19.13 0.65
N ILE A 87 -2.00 19.30 -0.06
CA ILE A 87 -0.75 18.58 0.23
C ILE A 87 -0.18 18.99 1.58
N ALA A 88 -0.19 20.28 1.93
CA ALA A 88 0.27 20.77 3.23
C ALA A 88 -0.59 20.22 4.38
N LEU A 89 -1.91 20.17 4.19
CA LEU A 89 -2.84 19.55 5.13
C LEU A 89 -2.57 18.04 5.27
N ALA A 90 -2.38 17.34 4.15
CA ALA A 90 -2.03 15.92 4.17
C ALA A 90 -0.69 15.68 4.89
N ALA A 91 0.31 16.52 4.61
CA ALA A 91 1.64 16.46 5.21
C ALA A 91 1.58 16.71 6.71
N PHE A 92 0.75 17.65 7.20
CA PHE A 92 0.53 17.84 8.63
C PHE A 92 0.07 16.53 9.31
N PHE A 93 -1.01 15.91 8.82
CA PHE A 93 -1.49 14.63 9.39
C PHE A 93 -0.46 13.50 9.31
N ARG A 94 0.43 13.52 8.32
CA ARG A 94 1.42 12.47 8.08
C ARG A 94 2.75 12.70 8.79
N LEU A 95 3.13 13.94 9.09
CA LEU A 95 4.43 14.29 9.69
C LEU A 95 4.33 14.73 11.16
N TYR A 96 3.17 15.21 11.61
CA TYR A 96 2.98 15.61 13.00
C TYR A 96 3.24 14.44 13.95
N ARG A 97 4.16 14.60 14.92
CA ARG A 97 4.60 13.52 15.84
C ARG A 97 4.98 12.21 15.12
N LEU A 98 5.62 12.28 13.94
CA LEU A 98 5.92 11.08 13.14
C LEU A 98 6.75 10.03 13.90
N GLU A 99 7.74 10.49 14.66
CA GLU A 99 8.60 9.63 15.46
C GLU A 99 7.83 8.94 16.59
N ALA A 100 6.95 9.68 17.28
CA ALA A 100 6.22 9.19 18.44
C ALA A 100 4.96 8.35 18.15
N VAL A 101 4.34 8.46 16.96
CA VAL A 101 3.06 7.75 16.66
C VAL A 101 3.08 7.10 15.27
N PRO A 102 3.06 5.76 15.17
CA PRO A 102 3.27 4.79 16.26
C PRO A 102 4.72 4.84 16.79
N ALA A 103 4.91 4.65 18.09
CA ALA A 103 6.25 4.65 18.70
C ALA A 103 7.04 3.40 18.31
N GLU A 104 6.48 2.24 18.65
CA GLU A 104 7.26 1.00 18.67
C GLU A 104 7.15 0.18 17.39
N MET A 105 8.25 -0.48 17.05
CA MET A 105 8.28 -1.46 15.97
C MET A 105 7.55 -2.74 16.35
N THR A 106 7.09 -3.44 15.32
CA THR A 106 6.60 -4.81 15.41
C THR A 106 7.52 -5.72 14.62
N SER A 107 7.39 -7.04 14.78
CA SER A 107 8.20 -8.00 14.00
C SER A 107 8.04 -7.81 12.48
N ASP A 108 6.89 -7.33 11.99
CA ASP A 108 6.71 -7.00 10.56
C ASP A 108 7.60 -5.83 10.10
N HIS A 109 7.82 -4.84 10.97
CA HIS A 109 8.74 -3.71 10.72
C HIS A 109 10.19 -4.16 10.75
N VAL A 110 10.57 -4.97 11.75
CA VAL A 110 11.90 -5.56 11.88
C VAL A 110 12.26 -6.36 10.64
N GLU A 111 11.40 -7.30 10.24
CA GLU A 111 11.61 -8.13 9.05
C GLU A 111 11.80 -7.28 7.79
N LYS A 112 11.15 -6.12 7.72
CA LYS A 112 11.22 -5.20 6.58
C LYS A 112 12.52 -4.39 6.57
N LEU A 113 12.97 -3.96 7.75
CA LEU A 113 14.25 -3.28 7.92
C LEU A 113 15.43 -4.21 7.64
N LEU A 114 15.38 -5.46 8.09
CA LEU A 114 16.41 -6.47 7.78
C LEU A 114 16.52 -6.75 6.28
N ASP A 115 15.39 -6.79 5.56
CA ASP A 115 15.42 -6.94 4.10
C ASP A 115 15.98 -5.69 3.40
N ALA A 116 15.67 -4.49 3.89
CA ALA A 116 16.26 -3.25 3.37
C ALA A 116 17.78 -3.19 3.66
N TYR A 117 18.21 -3.63 4.84
CA TYR A 117 19.62 -3.75 5.20
C TYR A 117 20.34 -4.74 4.28
N ARG A 118 19.75 -5.91 4.01
CA ARG A 118 20.31 -6.89 3.05
C ARG A 118 20.48 -6.30 1.65
N VAL A 119 19.58 -5.41 1.20
CA VAL A 119 19.73 -4.69 -0.07
C VAL A 119 20.99 -3.82 -0.05
N GLN A 120 21.26 -3.12 1.05
CA GLN A 120 22.50 -2.34 1.20
C GLN A 120 23.75 -3.22 1.21
N GLN A 121 23.64 -4.44 1.74
CA GLN A 121 24.70 -5.46 1.71
C GLN A 121 24.85 -6.17 0.35
N GLY A 122 24.16 -5.72 -0.70
CA GLY A 122 24.29 -6.24 -2.05
C GLY A 122 23.32 -7.38 -2.40
N THR A 123 22.25 -7.57 -1.63
CA THR A 123 21.18 -8.52 -1.96
C THR A 123 20.18 -7.89 -2.92
N PHE A 124 20.14 -8.34 -4.17
CA PHE A 124 19.26 -7.79 -5.20
C PHE A 124 18.07 -8.70 -5.53
N ASN A 125 17.28 -9.10 -4.52
CA ASN A 125 16.20 -10.06 -4.77
C ASN A 125 15.01 -9.50 -5.55
N VAL A 126 14.44 -10.30 -6.45
CA VAL A 126 13.19 -9.99 -7.16
C VAL A 126 11.98 -10.05 -6.22
N PHE A 127 11.99 -11.02 -5.32
CA PHE A 127 10.99 -11.26 -4.30
C PHE A 127 11.66 -11.64 -2.99
N PHE A 128 11.20 -11.09 -1.86
CA PHE A 128 11.81 -11.36 -0.57
C PHE A 128 11.01 -12.44 0.15
N THR A 129 11.64 -13.58 0.37
CA THR A 129 10.96 -14.82 0.80
C THR A 129 10.71 -14.87 2.31
N ASN A 130 11.42 -14.05 3.09
CA ASN A 130 11.18 -13.87 4.53
C ASN A 130 9.73 -13.44 4.81
N ASN A 131 9.24 -13.80 6.01
CA ASN A 131 7.93 -13.41 6.54
C ASN A 131 6.77 -13.71 5.56
N GLY A 132 6.75 -14.95 5.06
CA GLY A 132 5.70 -15.46 4.17
C GLY A 132 5.74 -14.92 2.74
N GLY A 133 6.78 -14.17 2.36
CA GLY A 133 6.94 -13.65 1.00
C GLY A 133 6.41 -12.21 0.84
N ARG A 134 7.25 -11.33 0.30
CA ARG A 134 7.00 -9.89 0.21
C ARG A 134 7.59 -9.26 -1.07
N GLU A 135 6.81 -8.37 -1.65
CA GLU A 135 7.12 -7.66 -2.89
C GLU A 135 8.19 -6.55 -2.68
N ALA A 136 9.08 -6.39 -3.66
CA ALA A 136 10.40 -5.79 -3.44
C ALA A 136 10.49 -4.26 -3.40
N ILE A 137 9.57 -3.51 -4.03
CA ILE A 137 9.75 -2.07 -4.32
C ILE A 137 10.21 -1.26 -3.12
N GLN A 138 9.58 -1.45 -1.96
CA GLN A 138 9.89 -0.62 -0.81
C GLN A 138 11.23 -0.94 -0.16
N PHE A 139 11.73 -2.18 -0.20
CA PHE A 139 13.02 -2.50 0.42
C PHE A 139 14.15 -1.77 -0.30
N TYR A 140 14.07 -1.71 -1.64
CA TYR A 140 14.95 -0.89 -2.46
C TYR A 140 14.80 0.60 -2.18
N LEU A 141 13.57 1.10 -2.01
CA LEU A 141 13.33 2.50 -1.73
C LEU A 141 13.87 2.92 -0.36
N ILE A 142 13.69 2.09 0.67
CA ILE A 142 14.22 2.32 2.02
C ILE A 142 15.73 2.33 1.99
N ALA A 143 16.36 1.32 1.39
CA ALA A 143 17.81 1.25 1.24
C ALA A 143 18.37 2.47 0.50
N ALA A 144 17.70 2.92 -0.57
CA ALA A 144 18.10 4.11 -1.33
C ALA A 144 17.93 5.41 -0.53
N VAL A 145 16.84 5.56 0.22
CA VAL A 145 16.63 6.74 1.07
C VAL A 145 17.72 6.84 2.13
N ASP A 146 18.05 5.75 2.80
CA ASP A 146 19.15 5.74 3.76
C ASP A 146 20.49 6.05 3.07
N SER A 147 20.82 5.41 1.94
CA SER A 147 22.06 5.70 1.21
C SER A 147 22.20 7.15 0.71
N LEU A 148 21.07 7.84 0.46
CA LEU A 148 21.06 9.22 -0.05
C LEU A 148 20.98 10.27 1.06
N LEU A 149 20.28 9.99 2.15
CA LEU A 149 19.96 10.95 3.21
C LEU A 149 20.63 10.64 4.55
N GLY A 150 21.21 9.44 4.73
CA GLY A 150 21.85 8.99 5.97
C GLY A 150 20.89 8.88 7.14
N THR A 151 19.63 8.48 6.89
CA THR A 151 18.57 8.42 7.92
C THR A 151 18.66 7.17 8.80
N GLY A 152 19.44 6.17 8.41
CA GLY A 152 19.61 4.88 9.07
C GLY A 152 18.53 3.86 8.71
N ILE A 153 18.82 2.58 8.97
CA ILE A 153 17.85 1.48 8.91
C ILE A 153 17.09 1.43 10.25
N ASN A 154 16.06 2.25 10.39
CA ASN A 154 15.24 2.38 11.60
C ASN A 154 13.76 2.63 11.28
N HIS A 155 12.92 2.60 12.33
CA HIS A 155 11.48 2.80 12.21
C HIS A 155 11.11 4.16 11.59
N PHE A 156 11.86 5.22 11.92
CA PHE A 156 11.63 6.54 11.36
C PHE A 156 11.78 6.56 9.83
N THR A 157 12.83 5.95 9.30
CA THR A 157 13.05 5.84 7.84
C THR A 157 11.91 5.09 7.15
N LEU A 158 11.39 4.01 7.75
CA LEU A 158 10.21 3.32 7.20
C LEU A 158 9.02 4.27 7.05
N LYS A 159 8.71 4.99 8.14
CA LYS A 159 7.57 5.92 8.20
C LYS A 159 7.76 7.06 7.20
N LEU A 160 8.96 7.60 7.07
CA LEU A 160 9.28 8.67 6.12
C LEU A 160 9.01 8.24 4.67
N VAL A 161 9.42 7.03 4.29
CA VAL A 161 9.19 6.47 2.95
C VAL A 161 7.68 6.33 2.67
N THR A 162 6.92 5.75 3.60
CA THR A 162 5.47 5.56 3.41
C THR A 162 4.71 6.89 3.40
N VAL A 163 5.17 7.90 4.15
CA VAL A 163 4.61 9.25 4.09
C VAL A 163 4.83 9.88 2.72
N ALA A 164 6.01 9.74 2.13
CA ALA A 164 6.28 10.26 0.79
C ALA A 164 5.36 9.61 -0.26
N GLU A 165 5.20 8.29 -0.22
CA GLU A 165 4.28 7.55 -1.11
C GLU A 165 2.81 7.98 -0.91
N ALA A 166 2.39 8.20 0.34
CA ALA A 166 1.06 8.69 0.69
C ALA A 166 0.76 10.09 0.14
N LEU A 167 1.76 10.98 0.12
CA LEU A 167 1.61 12.34 -0.42
C LEU A 167 1.47 12.33 -1.95
N LEU A 168 2.10 11.36 -2.64
CA LEU A 168 1.93 11.18 -4.09
C LEU A 168 0.50 10.81 -4.49
N LEU A 169 -0.28 10.20 -3.59
CA LEU A 169 -1.69 9.87 -3.86
C LEU A 169 -2.56 11.13 -4.01
N ILE A 170 -2.28 12.20 -3.26
CA ILE A 170 -3.09 13.42 -3.22
C ILE A 170 -3.33 14.02 -4.61
N PRO A 171 -2.30 14.36 -5.43
CA PRO A 171 -2.53 14.87 -6.77
C PRO A 171 -3.24 13.87 -7.69
N LEU A 172 -3.05 12.56 -7.48
CA LEU A 172 -3.71 11.54 -8.28
C LEU A 172 -5.21 11.46 -8.00
N VAL A 173 -5.65 11.65 -6.76
CA VAL A 173 -7.08 11.73 -6.42
C VAL A 173 -7.74 12.95 -7.08
N VAL A 174 -7.05 14.08 -7.14
CA VAL A 174 -7.52 15.26 -7.89
C VAL A 174 -7.68 14.94 -9.38
N LEU A 175 -6.70 14.24 -9.96
CA LEU A 175 -6.75 13.80 -11.36
C LEU A 175 -7.86 12.78 -11.62
N LEU A 176 -8.09 11.85 -10.70
CA LEU A 176 -9.20 10.88 -10.77
C LEU A 176 -10.54 11.60 -10.77
N GLY A 177 -10.73 12.59 -9.88
CA GLY A 177 -11.95 13.39 -9.86
C GLY A 177 -12.19 14.11 -11.18
N ARG A 178 -11.16 14.73 -11.75
CA ARG A 178 -11.23 15.38 -13.08
C ARG A 178 -11.62 14.40 -14.18
N GLU A 179 -11.10 13.18 -14.16
CA GLU A 179 -11.40 12.17 -15.17
C GLU A 179 -12.81 11.58 -14.99
N LEU A 180 -13.32 11.48 -13.76
CA LEU A 180 -14.58 10.81 -13.47
C LEU A 180 -15.80 11.76 -13.44
N ILE A 181 -15.67 12.91 -12.78
CA ILE A 181 -16.75 13.87 -12.51
C ILE A 181 -16.32 15.28 -12.97
N ASP A 182 -15.46 15.93 -12.17
CA ASP A 182 -14.93 17.27 -12.39
C ASP A 182 -13.75 17.52 -11.42
N ARG A 183 -13.00 18.61 -11.67
CA ARG A 183 -11.81 18.95 -10.90
C ARG A 183 -12.10 19.33 -9.45
N ASP A 184 -13.20 20.03 -9.19
CA ASP A 184 -13.54 20.53 -7.86
C ASP A 184 -13.88 19.34 -6.94
N THR A 185 -14.65 18.38 -7.44
CA THR A 185 -14.92 17.12 -6.73
C THR A 185 -13.63 16.34 -6.46
N GLY A 186 -12.65 16.38 -7.37
CA GLY A 186 -11.32 15.82 -7.15
C GLY A 186 -10.55 16.47 -5.99
N PHE A 187 -10.62 17.80 -5.87
CA PHE A 187 -10.02 18.52 -4.73
C PHE A 187 -10.71 18.19 -3.41
N LEU A 188 -12.04 18.06 -3.41
CA LEU A 188 -12.80 17.67 -2.22
C LEU A 188 -12.46 16.24 -1.78
N ALA A 189 -12.35 15.30 -2.72
CA ALA A 189 -11.92 13.93 -2.44
C ALA A 189 -10.49 13.90 -1.89
N ALA A 190 -9.57 14.65 -2.48
CA ALA A 190 -8.20 14.77 -2.00
C ALA A 190 -8.14 15.42 -0.60
N GLY A 191 -9.01 16.39 -0.31
CA GLY A 191 -9.16 16.99 1.02
C GLY A 191 -9.63 15.99 2.07
N LEU A 192 -10.63 15.16 1.75
CA LEU A 192 -11.07 14.09 2.66
C LEU A 192 -9.98 13.02 2.87
N VAL A 193 -9.25 12.62 1.81
CA VAL A 193 -8.08 11.72 1.94
C VAL A 193 -6.95 12.35 2.76
N ALA A 194 -6.74 13.66 2.65
CA ALA A 194 -5.72 14.37 3.38
C ALA A 194 -5.94 14.28 4.89
N VAL A 195 -7.19 14.42 5.34
CA VAL A 195 -7.55 14.44 6.77
C VAL A 195 -8.04 13.11 7.33
N SER A 196 -8.30 12.12 6.48
CA SER A 196 -8.78 10.78 6.87
C SER A 196 -7.81 10.07 7.81
N TRP A 197 -8.34 9.59 8.94
CA TRP A 197 -7.57 8.75 9.87
C TRP A 197 -7.16 7.42 9.24
N TRP A 198 -8.00 6.80 8.40
CA TRP A 198 -7.70 5.53 7.74
C TRP A 198 -6.49 5.63 6.81
N HIS A 199 -6.43 6.66 5.96
CA HIS A 199 -5.27 6.83 5.08
C HIS A 199 -4.05 7.37 5.85
N THR A 200 -4.25 8.19 6.90
CA THR A 200 -3.15 8.65 7.78
C THR A 200 -2.49 7.47 8.49
N LEU A 201 -3.28 6.55 9.02
CA LEU A 201 -2.83 5.29 9.60
C LEU A 201 -1.95 4.52 8.61
N LEU A 202 -2.44 4.21 7.40
CA LEU A 202 -1.67 3.45 6.43
C LEU A 202 -0.38 4.17 5.98
N ALA A 203 -0.41 5.49 5.90
CA ALA A 203 0.73 6.32 5.54
C ALA A 203 1.84 6.33 6.60
N ARG A 204 1.49 6.07 7.86
CA ARG A 204 2.39 6.13 9.02
C ARG A 204 2.73 4.76 9.60
N LEU A 205 2.09 3.72 9.06
CA LEU A 205 2.33 2.33 9.46
C LEU A 205 3.70 1.80 9.01
N GLY A 206 4.48 2.50 8.18
CA GLY A 206 5.80 2.00 7.76
C GLY A 206 5.77 0.72 6.90
N LEU A 207 4.59 0.31 6.43
CA LEU A 207 4.36 -0.89 5.63
C LEU A 207 3.95 -0.57 4.18
N ARG A 208 4.20 -1.53 3.30
CA ARG A 208 3.97 -1.51 1.83
C ARG A 208 2.53 -1.34 1.37
N ILE A 209 1.58 -1.34 2.29
CA ILE A 209 0.15 -1.28 2.01
C ILE A 209 -0.23 0.03 1.30
N VAL A 210 0.43 1.14 1.65
CA VAL A 210 0.19 2.48 1.11
C VAL A 210 0.38 2.58 -0.41
N LEU A 211 1.16 1.67 -1.02
CA LEU A 211 1.34 1.60 -2.47
C LEU A 211 0.07 1.13 -3.22
N THR A 212 -0.83 0.42 -2.55
CA THR A 212 -2.06 -0.10 -3.16
C THR A 212 -2.98 1.02 -3.65
N PRO A 213 -3.43 1.97 -2.79
CA PRO A 213 -4.25 3.07 -3.27
C PRO A 213 -3.52 3.93 -4.31
N LEU A 214 -2.19 4.09 -4.21
CA LEU A 214 -1.39 4.84 -5.16
C LEU A 214 -1.46 4.24 -6.57
N PHE A 215 -1.04 2.99 -6.74
CA PHE A 215 -1.03 2.32 -8.04
C PHE A 215 -2.44 2.05 -8.55
N PHE A 216 -3.37 1.68 -7.67
CA PHE A 216 -4.74 1.44 -8.07
C PHE A 216 -5.43 2.70 -8.60
N THR A 217 -5.15 3.89 -8.03
CA THR A 217 -5.66 5.17 -8.56
C THR A 217 -5.17 5.43 -9.98
N LEU A 218 -3.90 5.12 -10.28
CA LEU A 218 -3.35 5.23 -11.65
C LEU A 218 -4.04 4.28 -12.63
N VAL A 219 -4.33 3.05 -12.18
CA VAL A 219 -5.10 2.08 -12.97
C VAL A 219 -6.53 2.57 -13.20
N LEU A 220 -7.22 3.09 -12.18
CA LEU A 220 -8.56 3.66 -12.34
C LEU A 220 -8.58 4.80 -13.37
N ILE A 221 -7.68 5.79 -13.24
CA ILE A 221 -7.58 6.92 -14.17
C ILE A 221 -7.42 6.44 -15.62
N THR A 222 -6.52 5.48 -15.82
CA THR A 222 -6.19 4.98 -17.17
C THR A 222 -7.28 4.09 -17.76
N LEU A 223 -7.91 3.22 -16.97
CA LEU A 223 -9.05 2.41 -17.41
C LEU A 223 -10.28 3.26 -17.70
N ILE A 224 -10.64 4.22 -16.83
CA ILE A 224 -11.75 5.16 -17.06
C ILE A 224 -11.56 5.89 -18.39
N ARG A 225 -10.36 6.44 -18.60
CA ARG A 225 -10.02 7.13 -19.85
C ARG A 225 -10.04 6.19 -21.05
N GLY A 226 -9.58 4.95 -20.89
CA GLY A 226 -9.61 3.91 -21.91
C GLY A 226 -11.04 3.52 -22.32
N MET A 227 -11.95 3.43 -21.36
CA MET A 227 -13.37 3.17 -21.61
C MET A 227 -14.02 4.35 -22.36
N ARG A 228 -13.75 5.59 -21.94
CA ARG A 228 -14.35 6.80 -22.56
C ARG A 228 -13.85 7.07 -23.97
N THR A 229 -12.55 6.87 -24.22
CA THR A 229 -11.92 7.24 -25.49
C THR A 229 -11.82 6.09 -26.48
N ALA A 230 -11.95 4.85 -26.01
CA ALA A 230 -11.62 3.62 -26.74
C ALA A 230 -10.17 3.57 -27.30
N SER A 231 -9.32 4.54 -26.95
CA SER A 231 -7.94 4.62 -27.42
C SER A 231 -7.09 3.58 -26.71
N ARG A 232 -6.08 3.06 -27.40
CA ARG A 232 -5.21 2.01 -26.83
C ARG A 232 -4.24 2.55 -25.80
N ARG A 233 -3.81 3.81 -25.93
CA ARG A 233 -2.78 4.41 -25.06
C ARG A 233 -3.14 4.32 -23.56
N PRO A 234 -4.34 4.69 -23.08
CA PRO A 234 -4.71 4.51 -21.69
C PRO A 234 -4.66 3.04 -21.25
N TRP A 235 -5.09 2.09 -22.08
CA TRP A 235 -5.00 0.67 -21.77
C TRP A 235 -3.55 0.16 -21.63
N LEU A 236 -2.61 0.66 -22.46
CA LEU A 236 -1.19 0.35 -22.27
C LEU A 236 -0.67 0.86 -20.92
N TRP A 237 -1.06 2.07 -20.51
CA TRP A 237 -0.70 2.60 -19.19
C TRP A 237 -1.40 1.86 -18.05
N ALA A 238 -2.64 1.39 -18.24
CA ALA A 238 -3.29 0.51 -17.28
C ALA A 238 -2.50 -0.80 -17.12
N GLY A 239 -2.09 -1.43 -18.23
CA GLY A 239 -1.18 -2.58 -18.23
C GLY A 239 0.14 -2.32 -17.51
N PHE A 240 0.73 -1.15 -17.74
CA PHE A 240 1.96 -0.71 -17.08
C PHE A 240 1.79 -0.64 -15.56
N TRP A 241 0.78 0.08 -15.08
CA TRP A 241 0.56 0.26 -13.64
C TRP A 241 0.06 -1.02 -12.94
N MET A 242 -0.67 -1.89 -13.65
CA MET A 242 -0.98 -3.24 -13.16
C MET A 242 0.30 -4.05 -12.94
N GLY A 243 1.21 -4.06 -13.92
CA GLY A 243 2.48 -4.78 -13.81
C GLY A 243 3.36 -4.24 -12.68
N VAL A 244 3.51 -2.92 -12.56
CA VAL A 244 4.27 -2.28 -11.47
C VAL A 244 3.66 -2.59 -10.11
N GLY A 245 2.32 -2.55 -10.01
CA GLY A 245 1.60 -2.81 -8.77
C GLY A 245 1.88 -4.19 -8.15
N VAL A 246 2.19 -5.20 -8.96
CA VAL A 246 2.56 -6.54 -8.48
C VAL A 246 3.88 -6.56 -7.70
N TYR A 247 4.72 -5.53 -7.82
CA TYR A 247 5.93 -5.36 -6.99
C TYR A 247 5.70 -4.47 -5.77
N GLY A 248 4.49 -3.96 -5.55
CA GLY A 248 4.14 -3.10 -4.41
C GLY A 248 3.45 -3.87 -3.28
N TYR A 249 2.20 -4.30 -3.52
CA TYR A 249 1.39 -5.00 -2.52
C TYR A 249 0.55 -6.14 -3.10
N GLN A 250 0.37 -7.20 -2.33
CA GLN A 250 -0.35 -8.41 -2.74
C GLN A 250 -1.80 -8.14 -3.19
N ALA A 251 -2.48 -7.13 -2.63
CA ALA A 251 -3.85 -6.78 -3.06
C ALA A 251 -3.91 -6.37 -4.54
N MET A 252 -2.79 -5.90 -5.13
CA MET A 252 -2.71 -5.57 -6.55
C MET A 252 -2.92 -6.78 -7.47
N ARG A 253 -2.82 -8.02 -6.95
CA ARG A 253 -3.14 -9.25 -7.68
C ARG A 253 -4.62 -9.33 -8.12
N MET A 254 -5.53 -8.55 -7.51
CA MET A 254 -6.94 -8.48 -7.92
C MET A 254 -7.20 -7.52 -9.08
N VAL A 255 -6.26 -6.62 -9.39
CA VAL A 255 -6.46 -5.55 -10.37
C VAL A 255 -6.66 -6.05 -11.82
N PRO A 256 -6.09 -7.18 -12.28
CA PRO A 256 -6.46 -7.77 -13.56
C PRO A 256 -7.98 -8.02 -13.70
N LEU A 257 -8.67 -8.39 -12.62
CA LEU A 257 -10.13 -8.56 -12.62
C LEU A 257 -10.85 -7.20 -12.84
N VAL A 258 -10.28 -6.11 -12.32
CA VAL A 258 -10.79 -4.76 -12.56
C VAL A 258 -10.65 -4.37 -14.04
N ALA A 259 -9.53 -4.69 -14.69
CA ALA A 259 -9.37 -4.45 -16.12
C ALA A 259 -10.35 -5.29 -16.97
N ILE A 260 -10.60 -6.54 -16.58
CA ILE A 260 -11.62 -7.39 -17.20
C ILE A 260 -13.01 -6.79 -17.01
N ALA A 261 -13.35 -6.30 -15.82
CA ALA A 261 -14.62 -5.62 -15.56
C ALA A 261 -14.78 -4.36 -16.43
N ALA A 262 -13.72 -3.55 -16.56
CA ALA A 262 -13.72 -2.39 -17.46
C ALA A 262 -14.03 -2.79 -18.90
N PHE A 263 -13.40 -3.86 -19.39
CA PHE A 263 -13.65 -4.41 -20.73
C PHE A 263 -15.11 -4.87 -20.89
N LEU A 264 -15.59 -5.74 -19.99
CA LEU A 264 -16.94 -6.31 -20.04
C LEU A 264 -18.01 -5.22 -20.02
N ILE A 265 -17.86 -4.23 -19.13
CA ILE A 265 -18.81 -3.12 -19.00
C ILE A 265 -18.76 -2.21 -20.24
N ALA A 266 -17.57 -1.95 -20.79
CA ALA A 266 -17.43 -1.13 -22.00
C ALA A 266 -18.09 -1.76 -23.23
N VAL A 267 -18.10 -3.10 -23.35
CA VAL A 267 -18.70 -3.80 -24.49
C VAL A 267 -20.18 -4.16 -24.29
N ALA A 268 -20.64 -4.27 -23.04
CA ALA A 268 -22.00 -4.70 -22.72
C ALA A 268 -23.09 -3.83 -23.36
N GLY A 269 -22.97 -2.50 -23.29
CA GLY A 269 -23.96 -1.57 -23.86
C GLY A 269 -24.19 -1.78 -25.37
N PRO A 270 -23.15 -1.65 -26.20
CA PRO A 270 -23.24 -1.91 -27.64
C PRO A 270 -23.78 -3.31 -27.97
N VAL A 271 -23.35 -4.35 -27.25
CA VAL A 271 -23.81 -5.73 -27.48
C VAL A 271 -25.30 -5.89 -27.13
N ILE A 272 -25.74 -5.40 -25.97
CA ILE A 272 -27.15 -5.48 -25.54
C ILE A 272 -28.06 -4.72 -26.50
N THR A 273 -27.64 -3.55 -26.96
CA THR A 273 -28.42 -2.73 -27.92
C THR A 273 -28.52 -3.38 -29.30
N ALA A 274 -27.47 -4.07 -29.77
CA ALA A 274 -27.49 -4.86 -30.99
C ALA A 274 -28.39 -6.11 -30.86
N LEU A 275 -28.27 -6.86 -29.75
CA LEU A 275 -29.11 -8.03 -29.45
C LEU A 275 -30.60 -7.66 -29.42
N ARG A 276 -30.96 -6.60 -28.69
CA ARG A 276 -32.35 -6.12 -28.61
C ARG A 276 -32.91 -5.69 -29.97
N ALA A 277 -32.09 -5.06 -30.80
CA ALA A 277 -32.50 -4.67 -32.15
C ALA A 277 -32.69 -5.88 -33.07
N GLY A 278 -31.83 -6.91 -32.96
CA GLY A 278 -31.97 -8.16 -33.69
C GLY A 278 -33.25 -8.93 -33.31
N VAL A 279 -33.51 -9.09 -32.01
CA VAL A 279 -34.71 -9.78 -31.50
C VAL A 279 -36.00 -9.06 -31.92
N ARG A 280 -35.98 -7.72 -31.97
CA ARG A 280 -37.10 -6.89 -32.40
C ARG A 280 -37.15 -6.66 -33.92
N THR A 281 -36.25 -7.30 -34.67
CA THR A 281 -36.12 -7.15 -36.14
C THR A 281 -36.13 -5.69 -36.60
N LEU A 282 -35.42 -4.82 -35.87
CA LEU A 282 -35.36 -3.40 -36.23
C LEU A 282 -34.54 -3.21 -37.52
N PRO A 283 -34.91 -2.26 -38.40
CA PRO A 283 -34.18 -2.01 -39.65
C PRO A 283 -32.70 -1.64 -39.46
N ASP A 284 -32.35 -1.05 -38.31
CA ASP A 284 -31.00 -0.62 -37.97
C ASP A 284 -30.16 -1.70 -37.23
N ALA A 285 -30.71 -2.91 -37.04
CA ALA A 285 -30.02 -4.00 -36.36
C ALA A 285 -28.64 -4.34 -36.97
N PRO A 286 -28.45 -4.40 -38.31
CA PRO A 286 -27.13 -4.67 -38.89
C PRO A 286 -26.08 -3.61 -38.54
N GLN A 287 -26.48 -2.33 -38.48
CA GLN A 287 -25.59 -1.22 -38.16
C GLN A 287 -25.15 -1.29 -36.69
N ARG A 288 -26.09 -1.60 -35.78
CA ARG A 288 -25.78 -1.78 -34.35
C ARG A 288 -24.87 -2.97 -34.10
N TRP A 289 -25.05 -4.07 -34.84
CA TRP A 289 -24.13 -5.22 -34.80
C TRP A 289 -22.73 -4.84 -35.25
N GLU A 290 -22.59 -4.01 -36.28
CA GLU A 290 -21.28 -3.56 -36.73
C GLU A 290 -20.58 -2.68 -35.68
N VAL A 291 -21.31 -1.79 -35.02
CA VAL A 291 -20.80 -1.00 -33.89
C VAL A 291 -20.36 -1.92 -32.75
N ALA A 292 -21.21 -2.87 -32.34
CA ALA A 292 -20.90 -3.82 -31.28
C ALA A 292 -19.64 -4.64 -31.63
N ARG A 293 -19.56 -5.18 -32.85
CA ARG A 293 -18.41 -5.95 -33.34
C ARG A 293 -17.12 -5.13 -33.30
N ARG A 294 -17.13 -3.89 -33.77
CA ARG A 294 -15.96 -3.00 -33.75
C ARG A 294 -15.54 -2.64 -32.33
N THR A 295 -16.49 -2.34 -31.45
CA THR A 295 -16.19 -2.04 -30.05
C THR A 295 -15.60 -3.24 -29.33
N VAL A 296 -16.20 -4.44 -29.50
CA VAL A 296 -15.68 -5.68 -28.94
C VAL A 296 -14.27 -5.93 -29.44
N LEU A 297 -14.05 -5.91 -30.77
CA LEU A 297 -12.73 -6.14 -31.34
C LEU A 297 -11.69 -5.15 -30.80
N ARG A 298 -12.02 -3.85 -30.79
CA ARG A 298 -11.09 -2.80 -30.34
C ARG A 298 -10.76 -2.94 -28.85
N GLN A 299 -11.77 -3.14 -28.01
CA GLN A 299 -11.55 -3.27 -26.56
C GLN A 299 -10.86 -4.59 -26.21
N SER A 300 -11.12 -5.69 -26.94
CA SER A 300 -10.38 -6.94 -26.77
C SER A 300 -8.90 -6.77 -27.12
N LEU A 301 -8.59 -6.10 -28.23
CA LEU A 301 -7.20 -5.80 -28.58
C LEU A 301 -6.53 -4.89 -27.55
N ASN A 302 -7.27 -3.93 -26.98
CA ASN A 302 -6.76 -3.05 -25.93
C ASN A 302 -6.49 -3.81 -24.62
N LEU A 303 -7.39 -4.72 -24.22
CA LEU A 303 -7.21 -5.57 -23.04
C LEU A 303 -6.02 -6.52 -23.22
N VAL A 304 -5.90 -7.17 -24.39
CA VAL A 304 -4.73 -8.01 -24.72
C VAL A 304 -3.44 -7.20 -24.68
N ALA A 305 -3.44 -5.98 -25.22
CA ALA A 305 -2.27 -5.11 -25.19
C ALA A 305 -1.90 -4.70 -23.75
N ALA A 306 -2.89 -4.38 -22.91
CA ALA A 306 -2.67 -4.13 -21.48
C ALA A 306 -2.07 -5.36 -20.78
N GLY A 307 -2.62 -6.54 -21.06
CA GLY A 307 -2.13 -7.82 -20.53
C GLY A 307 -0.70 -8.14 -20.95
N LEU A 308 -0.32 -7.89 -22.21
CA LEU A 308 1.06 -8.09 -22.68
C LEU A 308 2.05 -7.14 -22.00
N VAL A 309 1.68 -5.86 -21.81
CA VAL A 309 2.52 -4.90 -21.08
C VAL A 309 2.66 -5.31 -19.61
N ALA A 310 1.55 -5.68 -18.95
CA ALA A 310 1.56 -6.16 -17.58
C ALA A 310 2.43 -7.41 -17.43
N LEU A 311 2.32 -8.36 -18.38
CA LEU A 311 3.12 -9.57 -18.42
C LEU A 311 4.61 -9.25 -18.61
N ALA A 312 4.96 -8.33 -19.50
CA ALA A 312 6.35 -7.90 -19.72
C ALA A 312 6.98 -7.35 -18.44
N ILE A 313 6.21 -6.60 -17.64
CA ILE A 313 6.67 -6.10 -16.34
C ILE A 313 6.71 -7.23 -15.30
N PHE A 314 5.76 -8.16 -15.34
CA PHE A 314 5.72 -9.32 -14.44
C PHE A 314 6.83 -10.35 -14.68
N VAL A 315 7.59 -10.29 -15.79
CA VAL A 315 8.54 -11.34 -16.17
C VAL A 315 9.55 -11.75 -15.07
N PRO A 316 10.24 -10.84 -14.36
CA PRO A 316 11.09 -11.24 -13.23
C PRO A 316 10.33 -12.02 -12.16
N MET A 317 9.15 -11.55 -11.77
CA MET A 317 8.29 -12.26 -10.81
C MET A 317 7.75 -13.59 -11.36
N LEU A 318 7.51 -13.69 -12.68
CA LEU A 318 7.17 -14.94 -13.36
C LEU A 318 8.33 -15.94 -13.26
N ARG A 319 9.58 -15.48 -13.31
CA ARG A 319 10.74 -16.33 -13.09
C ARG A 319 10.79 -16.87 -11.66
N VAL A 320 10.56 -16.02 -10.67
CA VAL A 320 10.42 -16.44 -9.26
C VAL A 320 9.28 -17.43 -9.10
N TRP A 321 8.11 -17.16 -9.69
CA TRP A 321 6.96 -18.06 -9.62
C TRP A 321 7.28 -19.45 -10.19
N ARG A 322 8.07 -19.52 -11.25
CA ARG A 322 8.51 -20.79 -11.85
C ARG A 322 9.54 -21.53 -10.99
N ASP A 323 10.47 -20.81 -10.38
CA ASP A 323 11.57 -21.42 -9.60
C ASP A 323 11.15 -21.77 -8.16
N ALA A 324 10.27 -20.98 -7.56
CA ALA A 324 9.81 -21.12 -6.17
C ALA A 324 8.31 -20.78 -6.04
N PRO A 325 7.41 -21.57 -6.66
CA PRO A 325 5.97 -21.28 -6.68
C PRO A 325 5.37 -21.19 -5.28
N ASP A 326 5.78 -22.09 -4.38
CA ASP A 326 5.26 -22.14 -3.01
C ASP A 326 5.58 -20.84 -2.27
N GLN A 327 6.82 -20.34 -2.38
CA GLN A 327 7.25 -19.12 -1.69
C GLN A 327 6.46 -17.87 -2.10
N LEU A 328 6.04 -17.75 -3.37
CA LEU A 328 5.25 -16.61 -3.86
C LEU A 328 3.79 -16.64 -3.42
N TRP A 329 3.24 -17.84 -3.26
CA TRP A 329 1.83 -18.08 -2.96
C TRP A 329 1.54 -18.40 -1.50
N ASN A 330 2.56 -18.71 -0.69
CA ASN A 330 2.43 -19.07 0.73
C ASN A 330 1.46 -18.15 1.49
N ARG A 331 1.66 -16.82 1.42
CA ARG A 331 0.79 -15.86 2.12
C ARG A 331 -0.67 -15.85 1.64
N VAL A 332 -0.92 -16.15 0.37
CA VAL A 332 -2.29 -16.24 -0.17
C VAL A 332 -2.92 -17.58 0.20
N ILE A 333 -2.18 -18.68 0.04
CA ILE A 333 -2.64 -20.03 0.36
C ILE A 333 -3.03 -20.09 1.83
N ASN A 334 -2.13 -19.68 2.73
CA ASN A 334 -2.37 -19.67 4.18
C ASN A 334 -3.62 -18.88 4.61
N ARG A 335 -4.03 -17.87 3.85
CA ARG A 335 -5.18 -17.02 4.19
C ARG A 335 -6.48 -17.50 3.57
N VAL A 336 -6.42 -18.20 2.45
CA VAL A 336 -7.59 -18.64 1.67
C VAL A 336 -7.95 -20.10 1.93
N THR A 337 -6.99 -20.92 2.38
CA THR A 337 -7.15 -22.37 2.53
C THR A 337 -6.88 -22.85 3.95
N GLU A 338 -7.16 -24.12 4.20
CA GLU A 338 -6.92 -24.79 5.49
C GLU A 338 -5.44 -25.08 5.77
N ASN A 339 -4.51 -24.47 5.03
CA ASN A 339 -3.08 -24.78 5.12
C ASN A 339 -2.45 -24.37 6.46
N GLU A 340 -3.00 -23.33 7.10
CA GLU A 340 -2.51 -22.83 8.40
C GLU A 340 -3.48 -23.20 9.53
N VAL A 341 -4.78 -22.99 9.33
CA VAL A 341 -5.84 -23.27 10.32
C VAL A 341 -7.05 -23.88 9.60
N SER A 342 -7.75 -24.83 10.23
CA SER A 342 -9.00 -25.40 9.71
C SER A 342 -10.09 -24.33 9.56
N ILE A 343 -10.83 -24.36 8.46
CA ILE A 343 -11.92 -23.41 8.24
C ILE A 343 -13.10 -23.79 9.12
N GLU A 344 -13.56 -22.84 9.95
CA GLU A 344 -14.78 -23.01 10.73
C GLU A 344 -16.02 -22.85 9.82
N GLY A 345 -16.77 -23.92 9.62
CA GLY A 345 -17.98 -23.91 8.79
C GLY A 345 -17.70 -24.14 7.30
N THR A 346 -18.50 -23.53 6.42
CA THR A 346 -18.32 -23.67 4.96
C THR A 346 -17.58 -22.46 4.39
N ALA A 347 -16.61 -22.67 3.51
CA ALA A 347 -15.84 -21.59 2.88
C ALA A 347 -16.73 -20.53 2.21
N ALA A 348 -17.85 -20.94 1.59
CA ALA A 348 -18.80 -20.02 0.98
C ALA A 348 -19.58 -19.18 2.02
N GLY A 349 -19.93 -19.76 3.17
CA GLY A 349 -20.56 -19.06 4.28
C GLY A 349 -19.62 -18.00 4.87
N VAL A 350 -18.39 -18.41 5.20
CA VAL A 350 -17.35 -17.51 5.73
C VAL A 350 -17.04 -16.38 4.73
N PHE A 351 -16.93 -16.69 3.44
CA PHE A 351 -16.74 -15.66 2.41
C PHE A 351 -17.88 -14.64 2.38
N ALA A 352 -19.13 -15.09 2.46
CA ALA A 352 -20.29 -14.20 2.45
C ALA A 352 -20.33 -13.29 3.68
N GLU A 353 -19.99 -13.83 4.86
CA GLU A 353 -19.86 -13.07 6.11
C GLU A 353 -18.73 -12.05 6.03
N ASN A 354 -17.52 -12.49 5.65
CA ASN A 354 -16.37 -11.59 5.48
C ASN A 354 -16.65 -10.47 4.49
N TYR A 355 -17.38 -10.75 3.39
CA TYR A 355 -17.74 -9.73 2.41
C TYR A 355 -18.78 -8.74 2.98
N ALA A 356 -19.73 -9.23 3.77
CA ALA A 356 -20.69 -8.37 4.49
C ALA A 356 -19.97 -7.47 5.51
N ASP A 357 -19.00 -8.01 6.24
CA ASP A 357 -18.19 -7.26 7.20
C ASP A 357 -17.31 -6.22 6.52
N ALA A 358 -16.72 -6.56 5.36
CA ALA A 358 -15.97 -5.62 4.54
C ALA A 358 -16.85 -4.46 4.01
N LEU A 359 -18.15 -4.66 3.80
CA LEU A 359 -19.10 -3.58 3.48
C LEU A 359 -19.48 -2.76 4.72
N ARG A 360 -19.63 -3.40 5.88
CA ARG A 360 -19.96 -2.76 7.16
C ARG A 360 -18.82 -1.92 7.73
N MET A 361 -17.57 -2.20 7.33
CA MET A 361 -16.37 -1.58 7.89
C MET A 361 -16.40 -0.05 7.91
N PHE A 362 -17.04 0.57 6.92
CA PHE A 362 -17.05 2.03 6.78
C PHE A 362 -17.88 2.75 7.85
N ASN A 363 -18.92 2.12 8.37
CA ASN A 363 -19.93 2.82 9.18
C ASN A 363 -20.37 2.08 10.45
N VAL A 364 -20.09 0.77 10.56
CA VAL A 364 -20.66 -0.08 11.61
C VAL A 364 -19.58 -0.67 12.50
N GLN A 365 -18.69 -1.49 11.95
CA GLN A 365 -17.66 -2.19 12.72
C GLN A 365 -16.42 -2.37 11.85
N GLY A 366 -15.31 -1.74 12.23
CA GLY A 366 -14.07 -1.80 11.47
C GLY A 366 -13.15 -2.93 11.90
N ASP A 367 -11.90 -2.83 11.45
CA ASP A 367 -10.83 -3.81 11.68
C ASP A 367 -10.52 -3.96 13.18
N VAL A 368 -10.30 -5.20 13.62
CA VAL A 368 -10.01 -5.54 15.03
C VAL A 368 -8.51 -5.47 15.34
N ALA A 369 -7.64 -5.49 14.32
CA ALA A 369 -6.21 -5.54 14.51
C ALA A 369 -5.68 -4.21 15.06
N TRP A 370 -5.18 -4.21 16.30
CA TRP A 370 -4.63 -3.05 16.99
C TRP A 370 -3.51 -2.32 16.22
N ILE A 371 -2.76 -3.06 15.40
CA ILE A 371 -1.67 -2.50 14.59
C ILE A 371 -2.20 -1.63 13.44
N SER A 372 -3.41 -1.90 12.95
CA SER A 372 -4.01 -1.27 11.77
C SER A 372 -5.41 -0.72 12.01
N ALA A 373 -5.79 -0.49 13.27
CA ALA A 373 -7.06 0.11 13.66
C ALA A 373 -7.08 0.48 15.13
N VAL A 374 -8.03 1.36 15.49
CA VAL A 374 -8.66 1.28 16.82
C VAL A 374 -9.64 0.11 16.74
N PRO A 375 -9.45 -0.98 17.51
CA PRO A 375 -10.20 -2.22 17.32
C PRO A 375 -11.71 -2.00 17.27
N ASN A 376 -12.33 -2.52 16.21
CA ASN A 376 -13.77 -2.46 15.94
C ASN A 376 -14.34 -1.06 15.61
N LEU A 377 -13.55 0.00 15.70
CA LEU A 377 -14.00 1.34 15.33
C LEU A 377 -14.24 1.42 13.80
N PRO A 378 -15.37 2.00 13.32
CA PRO A 378 -15.61 2.15 11.89
C PRO A 378 -14.47 2.87 11.17
N THR A 379 -14.07 2.35 10.01
CA THR A 379 -12.94 2.84 9.20
C THR A 379 -13.08 4.31 8.78
N LEU A 380 -14.28 4.87 8.74
CA LEU A 380 -14.52 6.29 8.49
C LEU A 380 -15.03 6.99 9.75
N ASP A 381 -14.63 8.24 9.94
CA ASP A 381 -15.29 9.10 10.91
C ASP A 381 -16.76 9.32 10.54
N VAL A 382 -17.59 9.73 11.50
CA VAL A 382 -19.04 9.84 11.29
C VAL A 382 -19.41 10.78 10.14
N ILE A 383 -18.65 11.86 9.90
CA ILE A 383 -18.94 12.80 8.82
C ILE A 383 -18.60 12.17 7.47
N ALA A 384 -17.39 11.64 7.32
CA ALA A 384 -16.98 10.95 6.09
C ALA A 384 -17.88 9.72 5.79
N GLY A 385 -18.28 8.99 6.82
CA GLY A 385 -19.19 7.85 6.74
C GLY A 385 -20.60 8.26 6.27
N MET A 386 -21.17 9.34 6.80
CA MET A 386 -22.48 9.83 6.35
C MET A 386 -22.41 10.38 4.92
N LEU A 387 -21.31 11.05 4.57
CA LEU A 387 -21.04 11.50 3.20
C LEU A 387 -20.90 10.32 2.24
N LEU A 388 -20.30 9.21 2.64
CA LEU A 388 -20.24 7.99 1.83
C LEU A 388 -21.65 7.44 1.54
N ILE A 389 -22.50 7.31 2.57
CA ILE A 389 -23.87 6.81 2.39
C ILE A 389 -24.64 7.69 1.40
N LEU A 390 -24.59 9.02 1.60
CA LEU A 390 -25.21 9.98 0.68
C LEU A 390 -24.60 9.91 -0.72
N GLY A 391 -23.27 9.73 -0.80
CA GLY A 391 -22.51 9.56 -2.03
C GLY A 391 -22.99 8.36 -2.83
N VAL A 392 -23.12 7.20 -2.19
CA VAL A 392 -23.64 5.97 -2.82
C VAL A 392 -25.07 6.18 -3.31
N MET A 393 -25.96 6.76 -2.49
CA MET A 393 -27.34 7.03 -2.90
C MET A 393 -27.41 7.92 -4.15
N VAL A 394 -26.67 9.03 -4.16
CA VAL A 394 -26.64 9.95 -5.29
C VAL A 394 -25.95 9.32 -6.51
N TRP A 395 -24.92 8.49 -6.31
CA TRP A 395 -24.25 7.75 -7.37
C TRP A 395 -25.22 6.79 -8.06
N LEU A 396 -26.03 6.04 -7.30
CA LEU A 396 -27.04 5.14 -7.84
C LEU A 396 -28.11 5.90 -8.63
N VAL A 397 -28.54 7.06 -8.14
CA VAL A 397 -29.44 7.96 -8.88
C VAL A 397 -28.80 8.41 -10.19
N ARG A 398 -27.55 8.88 -10.16
CA ARG A 398 -26.82 9.27 -11.39
C ARG A 398 -26.69 8.10 -12.35
N LEU A 399 -26.33 6.92 -11.86
CA LEU A 399 -26.19 5.71 -12.67
C LEU A 399 -27.51 5.40 -13.38
N ARG A 400 -28.64 5.51 -12.67
CA ARG A 400 -29.97 5.29 -13.24
C ARG A 400 -30.39 6.33 -14.26
N LEU A 401 -30.00 7.59 -14.06
CA LEU A 401 -30.37 8.72 -14.92
C LEU A 401 -29.48 8.85 -16.16
N ARG A 402 -28.16 8.67 -16.00
CA ARG A 402 -27.17 8.84 -17.08
C ARG A 402 -26.91 7.54 -17.83
N GLY A 403 -26.96 6.40 -17.16
CA GLY A 403 -26.59 5.11 -17.74
C GLY A 403 -25.15 5.05 -18.26
N ASP A 404 -24.23 5.85 -17.69
CA ASP A 404 -22.83 5.88 -18.09
C ASP A 404 -22.13 4.58 -17.64
N PRO A 405 -21.55 3.78 -18.56
CA PRO A 405 -20.84 2.56 -18.20
C PRO A 405 -19.66 2.80 -17.24
N VAL A 406 -19.05 3.99 -17.26
CA VAL A 406 -17.97 4.34 -16.33
C VAL A 406 -18.49 4.43 -14.89
N ASP A 407 -19.70 4.95 -14.69
CA ASP A 407 -20.29 5.05 -13.35
C ASP A 407 -20.57 3.66 -12.75
N LEU A 408 -20.96 2.68 -13.59
CA LEU A 408 -21.11 1.28 -13.17
C LEU A 408 -19.75 0.63 -12.88
N PHE A 409 -18.78 0.82 -13.78
CA PHE A 409 -17.42 0.31 -13.62
C PHE A 409 -16.80 0.77 -12.31
N PHE A 410 -16.98 2.04 -11.94
CA PHE A 410 -16.39 2.59 -10.71
C PHE A 410 -16.86 1.85 -9.46
N ILE A 411 -18.15 1.51 -9.37
CA ILE A 411 -18.70 0.73 -8.26
C ILE A 411 -18.21 -0.72 -8.31
N VAL A 412 -18.25 -1.36 -9.49
CA VAL A 412 -17.78 -2.75 -9.66
C VAL A 412 -16.29 -2.88 -9.32
N ALA A 413 -15.47 -1.91 -9.69
CA ALA A 413 -14.05 -1.88 -9.32
C ALA A 413 -13.86 -1.84 -7.79
N GLY A 414 -14.69 -1.08 -7.07
CA GLY A 414 -14.69 -1.04 -5.61
C GLY A 414 -15.07 -2.38 -4.99
N LEU A 415 -16.11 -3.03 -5.52
CA LEU A 415 -16.56 -4.35 -5.07
C LEU A 415 -15.48 -5.44 -5.31
N ILE A 416 -14.74 -5.37 -6.41
CA ILE A 416 -13.61 -6.27 -6.67
C ILE A 416 -12.48 -6.02 -5.67
N MET A 417 -12.19 -4.76 -5.34
CA MET A 417 -11.12 -4.43 -4.40
C MET A 417 -11.46 -4.71 -2.93
N LEU A 418 -12.67 -5.17 -2.62
CA LEU A 418 -13.02 -5.74 -1.31
C LEU A 418 -12.58 -7.21 -1.17
N LEU A 419 -12.37 -7.91 -2.29
CA LEU A 419 -12.00 -9.33 -2.30
C LEU A 419 -10.73 -9.66 -1.50
N PRO A 420 -9.65 -8.83 -1.48
CA PRO A 420 -8.50 -9.11 -0.62
C PRO A 420 -8.85 -9.22 0.86
N SER A 421 -9.85 -8.48 1.34
CA SER A 421 -10.39 -8.67 2.69
C SER A 421 -11.24 -9.94 2.72
N ALA A 422 -12.29 -10.00 1.89
CA ALA A 422 -13.29 -11.07 1.96
C ALA A 422 -12.75 -12.50 1.79
N LEU A 423 -11.65 -12.68 1.04
CA LEU A 423 -11.04 -13.97 0.76
C LEU A 423 -10.13 -14.51 1.88
N ALA A 424 -9.91 -13.80 2.98
CA ALA A 424 -9.20 -14.37 4.14
C ALA A 424 -10.13 -15.30 4.94
N ILE A 425 -10.45 -16.44 4.34
CA ILE A 425 -11.40 -17.43 4.85
C ILE A 425 -10.81 -18.20 6.04
N ALA A 426 -9.50 -18.43 6.07
CA ALA A 426 -8.83 -19.17 7.15
C ALA A 426 -8.74 -18.39 8.47
N PHE A 427 -8.87 -17.05 8.41
CA PHE A 427 -8.79 -16.16 9.57
C PHE A 427 -9.94 -15.14 9.55
N PRO A 428 -11.20 -15.59 9.76
CA PRO A 428 -12.37 -14.73 9.68
C PRO A 428 -12.31 -13.57 10.68
N ILE A 429 -11.72 -13.78 11.86
CA ILE A 429 -11.54 -12.75 12.89
C ILE A 429 -10.74 -11.53 12.41
N GLU A 430 -9.89 -11.69 11.39
CA GLU A 430 -9.14 -10.57 10.81
C GLU A 430 -9.96 -9.77 9.77
N ASN A 431 -11.26 -10.05 9.61
CA ASN A 431 -12.14 -9.33 8.70
C ASN A 431 -13.16 -8.49 9.48
N PRO A 432 -13.41 -7.25 9.04
CA PRO A 432 -12.82 -6.58 7.88
C PRO A 432 -11.36 -6.14 8.15
N SER A 433 -10.60 -5.88 7.09
CA SER A 433 -9.21 -5.44 7.22
C SER A 433 -8.95 -4.09 6.54
N ASN A 434 -8.53 -3.10 7.33
CA ASN A 434 -8.18 -1.76 6.86
C ASN A 434 -7.01 -1.79 5.88
N THR A 435 -6.11 -2.76 6.03
CA THR A 435 -4.93 -2.91 5.17
C THR A 435 -5.29 -3.59 3.85
N ARG A 436 -6.04 -4.69 3.89
CA ARG A 436 -6.42 -5.46 2.70
C ARG A 436 -7.44 -4.73 1.83
N ALA A 437 -8.32 -3.92 2.43
CA ALA A 437 -9.28 -3.08 1.71
C ALA A 437 -8.73 -1.71 1.27
N SER A 438 -7.43 -1.43 1.46
CA SER A 438 -6.81 -0.13 1.15
C SER A 438 -6.97 0.34 -0.31
N GLY A 439 -7.18 -0.59 -1.25
CA GLY A 439 -7.52 -0.26 -2.64
C GLY A 439 -8.83 0.53 -2.81
N LEU A 440 -9.73 0.53 -1.81
CA LEU A 440 -10.99 1.27 -1.89
C LEU A 440 -10.86 2.76 -1.57
N ILE A 441 -9.76 3.22 -0.98
CA ILE A 441 -9.55 4.63 -0.59
C ILE A 441 -9.93 5.61 -1.71
N PRO A 442 -9.38 5.52 -2.94
CA PRO A 442 -9.75 6.45 -4.01
C PRO A 442 -11.23 6.39 -4.42
N ILE A 443 -11.90 5.24 -4.23
CA ILE A 443 -13.31 5.06 -4.58
C ILE A 443 -14.20 5.66 -3.49
N VAL A 444 -14.00 5.24 -2.25
CA VAL A 444 -14.76 5.66 -1.07
C VAL A 444 -14.74 7.17 -0.91
N PHE A 445 -13.55 7.79 -0.98
CA PHE A 445 -13.45 9.25 -0.82
C PHE A 445 -13.96 10.03 -2.02
N MET A 446 -13.97 9.45 -3.23
CA MET A 446 -14.62 10.07 -4.38
C MET A 446 -16.15 10.04 -4.27
N LEU A 447 -16.70 8.92 -3.80
CA LEU A 447 -18.13 8.80 -3.51
C LEU A 447 -18.55 9.79 -2.40
N ALA A 448 -17.78 9.87 -1.31
CA ALA A 448 -18.04 10.78 -0.19
C ALA A 448 -17.87 12.26 -0.56
N ALA A 449 -16.94 12.59 -1.46
CA ALA A 449 -16.72 13.98 -1.88
C ALA A 449 -17.81 14.53 -2.79
N TRP A 450 -18.53 13.67 -3.51
CA TRP A 450 -19.48 14.17 -4.48
C TRP A 450 -20.68 14.90 -3.88
N PRO A 451 -21.33 14.41 -2.82
CA PRO A 451 -22.37 15.19 -2.13
C PRO A 451 -21.91 16.58 -1.72
N LEU A 452 -20.65 16.76 -1.30
CA LEU A 452 -20.09 18.07 -0.96
C LEU A 452 -20.09 19.01 -2.18
N SER A 453 -19.66 18.51 -3.34
CA SER A 453 -19.68 19.26 -4.59
C SER A 453 -21.10 19.67 -4.99
N LEU A 454 -22.07 18.75 -4.85
CA LEU A 454 -23.48 19.01 -5.15
C LEU A 454 -24.13 19.99 -4.17
N MET A 455 -23.85 19.87 -2.87
CA MET A 455 -24.30 20.81 -1.85
C MET A 455 -23.77 22.21 -2.16
N ARG A 456 -22.47 22.36 -2.40
CA ARG A 456 -21.86 23.64 -2.77
C ARG A 456 -22.50 24.24 -4.02
N ALA A 457 -22.74 23.43 -5.06
CA ALA A 457 -23.42 23.90 -6.27
C ALA A 457 -24.89 24.29 -6.02
N GLN A 458 -25.60 23.59 -5.13
CA GLN A 458 -27.00 23.88 -4.82
C GLN A 458 -27.16 25.17 -4.01
N PHE A 459 -26.26 25.47 -3.08
CA PHE A 459 -26.26 26.74 -2.35
C PHE A 459 -26.09 27.94 -3.28
N SER A 460 -25.19 27.86 -4.28
CA SER A 460 -25.05 28.88 -5.32
C SER A 460 -26.28 29.04 -6.23
N ARG A 461 -27.19 28.05 -6.28
CA ARG A 461 -28.44 28.13 -7.06
C ARG A 461 -29.60 28.71 -6.25
N VAL A 462 -29.67 28.39 -4.96
CA VAL A 462 -30.78 28.80 -4.09
C VAL A 462 -30.59 30.22 -3.58
N LEU A 463 -29.36 30.61 -3.26
CA LEU A 463 -29.01 31.95 -2.80
C LEU A 463 -28.40 32.75 -3.95
N SER A 464 -28.62 34.07 -3.98
CA SER A 464 -27.99 34.96 -4.95
C SER A 464 -26.46 34.94 -4.79
N ASP A 465 -25.73 34.89 -5.89
CA ASP A 465 -24.27 35.04 -5.91
C ASP A 465 -23.91 36.50 -5.52
N PRO A 466 -22.89 36.78 -4.67
CA PRO A 466 -21.84 35.89 -4.15
C PRO A 466 -22.19 35.06 -2.90
N TYR A 467 -23.30 35.38 -2.22
CA TYR A 467 -23.62 34.82 -0.90
C TYR A 467 -23.83 33.30 -0.93
N GLY A 468 -24.44 32.77 -1.99
CA GLY A 468 -24.62 31.32 -2.16
C GLY A 468 -23.31 30.56 -2.32
N ALA A 469 -22.35 31.10 -3.08
CA ALA A 469 -21.03 30.48 -3.22
C ALA A 469 -20.26 30.49 -1.90
N ILE A 470 -20.31 31.61 -1.15
CA ILE A 470 -19.67 31.72 0.17
C ILE A 470 -20.27 30.72 1.15
N ALA A 471 -21.61 30.68 1.28
CA ALA A 471 -22.29 29.76 2.18
C ALA A 471 -22.00 28.28 1.84
N GLY A 472 -21.99 27.94 0.55
CA GLY A 472 -21.64 26.60 0.09
C GLY A 472 -20.21 26.19 0.45
N TRP A 473 -19.24 27.08 0.27
CA TRP A 473 -17.85 26.81 0.66
C TRP A 473 -17.64 26.78 2.17
N ILE A 474 -18.36 27.59 2.95
CA ILE A 474 -18.35 27.53 4.41
C ILE A 474 -18.85 26.17 4.88
N LEU A 475 -19.98 25.67 4.35
CA LEU A 475 -20.49 24.35 4.70
C LEU A 475 -19.48 23.24 4.39
N VAL A 476 -18.88 23.28 3.20
CA VAL A 476 -17.84 22.31 2.81
C VAL A 476 -16.64 22.38 3.75
N ALA A 477 -16.16 23.58 4.07
CA ALA A 477 -15.04 23.77 4.98
C ALA A 477 -15.37 23.27 6.39
N MET A 478 -16.59 23.53 6.89
CA MET A 478 -17.06 23.03 8.19
C MET A 478 -17.10 21.49 8.23
N LEU A 479 -17.58 20.84 7.18
CA LEU A 479 -17.66 19.37 7.12
C LEU A 479 -16.26 18.73 7.02
N ILE A 480 -15.37 19.28 6.18
CA ILE A 480 -13.98 18.80 6.08
C ILE A 480 -13.24 19.05 7.40
N PHE A 481 -13.41 20.22 8.01
CA PHE A 481 -12.80 20.52 9.31
C PHE A 481 -13.32 19.62 10.42
N GLY A 482 -14.64 19.35 10.45
CA GLY A 482 -15.23 18.41 11.39
C GLY A 482 -14.67 17.00 11.23
N SER A 483 -14.60 16.49 9.99
CA SER A 483 -13.99 15.18 9.69
C SER A 483 -12.51 15.16 10.07
N ALA A 484 -11.79 16.26 9.86
CA ALA A 484 -10.39 16.41 10.26
C ALA A 484 -10.21 16.37 11.78
N ALA A 485 -11.05 17.07 12.54
CA ALA A 485 -10.98 17.07 14.00
C ALA A 485 -11.29 15.68 14.59
N LEU A 486 -12.31 15.00 14.06
CA LEU A 486 -12.63 13.63 14.45
C LEU A 486 -11.51 12.66 14.11
N SER A 487 -11.01 12.71 12.86
CA SER A 487 -9.91 11.85 12.42
C SER A 487 -8.62 12.12 13.19
N PHE A 488 -8.37 13.37 13.58
CA PHE A 488 -7.22 13.73 14.42
C PHE A 488 -7.32 13.06 15.79
N ASN A 489 -8.47 13.13 16.46
CA ASN A 489 -8.66 12.48 17.76
C ASN A 489 -8.56 10.96 17.65
N ILE A 490 -9.22 10.36 16.66
CA ILE A 490 -9.17 8.90 16.43
C ILE A 490 -7.71 8.43 16.24
N TYR A 491 -6.92 9.15 15.44
CA TYR A 491 -5.55 8.70 15.14
C TYR A 491 -4.53 9.07 16.22
N PHE A 492 -4.53 10.32 16.69
CA PHE A 492 -3.48 10.82 17.59
C PHE A 492 -3.79 10.64 19.08
N GLN A 493 -5.00 10.19 19.43
CA GLN A 493 -5.38 9.88 20.81
C GLN A 493 -5.80 8.41 20.92
N ASP A 494 -6.88 7.99 20.25
CA ASP A 494 -7.44 6.65 20.46
C ASP A 494 -6.52 5.54 19.91
N PHE A 495 -6.02 5.72 18.69
CA PHE A 495 -5.08 4.78 18.08
C PHE A 495 -3.71 4.81 18.78
N ASP A 496 -3.19 5.99 19.12
CA ASP A 496 -1.94 6.13 19.89
C ASP A 496 -2.03 5.35 21.22
N ALA A 497 -3.07 5.59 22.01
CA ALA A 497 -3.28 4.91 23.29
C ALA A 497 -3.44 3.39 23.12
N THR A 498 -4.18 2.95 22.10
CA THR A 498 -4.37 1.51 21.82
C THR A 498 -3.05 0.85 21.38
N TYR A 499 -2.29 1.53 20.52
CA TYR A 499 -1.03 1.02 20.00
C TYR A 499 0.00 0.89 21.11
N GLN A 500 0.17 1.92 21.96
CA GLN A 500 1.08 1.88 23.11
C GLN A 500 0.74 0.75 24.08
N GLY A 501 -0.54 0.59 24.43
CA GLY A 501 -0.98 -0.50 25.31
C GLY A 501 -0.75 -1.90 24.73
N SER A 502 -0.68 -2.04 23.41
CA SER A 502 -0.55 -3.33 22.72
C SER A 502 0.90 -3.66 22.36
N ALA A 503 1.67 -2.69 21.89
CA ALA A 503 3.05 -2.88 21.45
C ALA A 503 3.98 -3.17 22.62
N LEU A 504 5.08 -3.86 22.36
CA LEU A 504 6.21 -3.94 23.30
C LEU A 504 7.10 -2.70 23.12
N ASN A 505 7.99 -2.42 24.07
CA ASN A 505 8.86 -1.22 24.12
C ASN A 505 10.36 -1.51 23.84
N PRO A 506 10.74 -2.10 22.69
CA PRO A 506 12.15 -2.35 22.37
C PRO A 506 13.01 -1.08 22.34
N SER A 507 12.44 0.09 22.06
CA SER A 507 13.16 1.37 22.11
C SER A 507 13.67 1.69 23.52
N GLU A 508 12.81 1.56 24.54
CA GLU A 508 13.17 1.80 25.94
C GLU A 508 14.20 0.80 26.45
N VAL A 509 14.10 -0.47 26.01
CA VAL A 509 15.11 -1.49 26.32
C VAL A 509 16.45 -1.12 25.70
N ALA A 510 16.46 -0.70 24.43
CA ALA A 510 17.67 -0.28 23.74
C ALA A 510 18.30 0.96 24.41
N ASP A 511 17.51 1.96 24.77
CA ASP A 511 17.96 3.16 25.47
C ASP A 511 18.58 2.83 26.83
N ALA A 512 17.93 1.96 27.62
CA ALA A 512 18.45 1.53 28.92
C ALA A 512 19.75 0.73 28.78
N VAL A 513 19.86 -0.14 27.76
CA VAL A 513 21.12 -0.83 27.44
C VAL A 513 22.21 0.17 27.06
N ARG A 514 21.90 1.17 26.22
CA ARG A 514 22.84 2.20 25.78
C ARG A 514 23.29 3.11 26.92
N GLU A 515 22.43 3.39 27.89
CA GLU A 515 22.80 4.09 29.13
C GLU A 515 23.88 3.31 29.91
N GLU A 516 23.77 1.97 29.97
CA GLU A 516 24.71 1.13 30.72
C GLU A 516 26.05 0.91 30.02
N ILE A 517 26.04 0.67 28.70
CA ILE A 517 27.25 0.27 27.96
C ILE A 517 27.91 1.42 27.20
N GLY A 518 27.18 2.51 26.92
CA GLY A 518 27.58 3.62 26.07
C GLY A 518 26.96 3.58 24.67
N GLU A 519 26.76 4.77 24.10
CA GLU A 519 26.07 4.99 22.81
C GLU A 519 26.74 4.23 21.64
N ASP A 520 28.07 4.24 21.58
CA ASP A 520 28.85 3.63 20.49
C ASP A 520 29.44 2.24 20.84
N ALA A 521 29.16 1.71 22.04
CA ALA A 521 29.78 0.46 22.47
C ALA A 521 29.25 -0.76 21.68
N PRO A 522 30.08 -1.77 21.37
CA PRO A 522 29.61 -3.01 20.76
C PRO A 522 28.58 -3.73 21.65
N LEU A 523 27.57 -4.34 21.03
CA LEU A 523 26.54 -5.12 21.72
C LEU A 523 26.99 -6.55 22.08
N ASP A 524 28.29 -6.86 21.98
CA ASP A 524 28.85 -8.20 22.17
C ASP A 524 28.59 -8.76 23.58
N GLY A 525 28.45 -7.89 24.58
CA GLY A 525 28.11 -8.23 25.96
C GLY A 525 26.63 -8.12 26.30
N VAL A 526 25.75 -7.92 25.32
CA VAL A 526 24.31 -7.74 25.54
C VAL A 526 23.57 -8.98 25.06
N PHE A 527 22.66 -9.50 25.89
CA PHE A 527 21.86 -10.68 25.57
C PHE A 527 20.40 -10.48 26.00
N LEU A 528 19.45 -10.89 25.16
CA LEU A 528 18.04 -11.03 25.55
C LEU A 528 17.76 -12.47 26.00
N ILE A 529 17.20 -12.64 27.20
CA ILE A 529 16.61 -13.91 27.63
C ILE A 529 15.16 -13.96 27.16
N GLY A 530 14.83 -14.98 26.38
CA GLY A 530 13.53 -15.17 25.75
C GLY A 530 12.46 -15.51 26.77
N PHE A 531 11.33 -14.82 26.68
CA PHE A 531 10.13 -15.06 27.48
C PHE A 531 8.91 -15.16 26.56
N PRO A 532 7.90 -16.00 26.87
CA PRO A 532 6.73 -16.16 26.01
C PRO A 532 6.01 -14.84 25.70
N PHE A 533 5.69 -14.61 24.41
CA PHE A 533 4.97 -13.42 23.91
C PHE A 533 5.64 -12.07 24.22
N TRP A 534 6.97 -12.07 24.38
CA TRP A 534 7.74 -10.89 24.77
C TRP A 534 8.64 -10.37 23.64
N HIS A 535 9.70 -9.62 23.97
CA HIS A 535 10.48 -8.83 23.01
C HIS A 535 11.08 -9.63 21.85
N ASP A 536 11.03 -9.02 20.67
CA ASP A 536 11.84 -9.41 19.52
C ASP A 536 13.24 -8.79 19.69
N TYR A 537 14.25 -9.62 19.95
CA TYR A 537 15.64 -9.16 20.16
C TYR A 537 16.15 -8.31 18.99
N ARG A 538 15.68 -8.57 17.77
CA ARG A 538 16.10 -7.84 16.56
C ARG A 538 15.58 -6.42 16.57
N ALA A 539 14.40 -6.18 17.18
CA ALA A 539 13.89 -4.83 17.37
C ALA A 539 14.81 -4.04 18.30
N ILE A 540 15.20 -4.62 19.44
CA ILE A 540 16.15 -4.01 20.39
C ILE A 540 17.47 -3.72 19.68
N GLY A 541 17.98 -4.66 18.89
CA GLY A 541 19.20 -4.50 18.10
C GLY A 541 19.13 -3.31 17.14
N ILE A 542 18.05 -3.21 16.37
CA ILE A 542 17.83 -2.11 15.42
C ILE A 542 17.72 -0.77 16.15
N GLU A 543 16.94 -0.68 17.23
CA GLU A 543 16.82 0.55 18.03
C GLU A 543 18.16 0.94 18.67
N ALA A 544 18.94 -0.05 19.09
CA ALA A 544 20.31 0.16 19.57
C ALA A 544 21.29 0.47 18.42
N GLY A 545 20.88 0.57 17.16
CA GLY A 545 21.74 0.93 16.03
C GLY A 545 22.56 -0.22 15.43
N ASN A 546 22.21 -1.48 15.72
CA ASN A 546 22.85 -2.67 15.15
C ASN A 546 21.80 -3.66 14.58
N PRO A 547 21.48 -3.57 13.28
CA PRO A 547 20.57 -4.50 12.60
C PRO A 547 21.05 -5.97 12.58
N GLU A 548 22.33 -6.23 12.86
CA GLU A 548 22.91 -7.58 12.89
C GLU A 548 22.88 -8.23 14.27
N PHE A 549 22.34 -7.54 15.29
CA PHE A 549 22.27 -8.04 16.65
C PHE A 549 21.54 -9.41 16.71
N GLY A 550 22.28 -10.42 17.17
CA GLY A 550 21.86 -11.83 17.16
C GLY A 550 21.87 -12.50 18.54
N ASN A 551 22.14 -11.75 19.61
CA ASN A 551 22.39 -12.30 20.94
C ASN A 551 21.08 -12.55 21.70
N ALA A 552 20.37 -13.61 21.31
CA ALA A 552 19.15 -14.07 21.98
C ALA A 552 19.31 -15.49 22.53
N ILE A 553 18.85 -15.68 23.77
CA ILE A 553 18.81 -16.97 24.45
C ILE A 553 17.33 -17.36 24.57
N PHE A 554 16.85 -18.25 23.72
CA PHE A 554 15.42 -18.42 23.47
C PHE A 554 14.59 -18.97 24.65
N ASP A 555 15.23 -19.71 25.55
CA ASP A 555 14.58 -20.30 26.72
C ASP A 555 15.58 -20.57 27.85
N ASN A 556 15.07 -20.84 29.04
CA ASN A 556 15.88 -21.14 30.22
C ASN A 556 16.73 -22.41 30.07
N ALA A 557 16.29 -23.38 29.27
CA ALA A 557 17.07 -24.59 29.00
C ALA A 557 18.29 -24.29 28.10
N MET A 558 18.19 -23.33 27.20
CA MET A 558 19.29 -22.79 26.41
C MET A 558 20.21 -21.99 27.32
N LEU A 559 19.67 -21.11 28.17
CA LEU A 559 20.47 -20.36 29.15
C LEU A 559 21.38 -21.28 29.96
N ASP A 560 20.81 -22.34 30.57
CA ASP A 560 21.57 -23.32 31.35
C ASP A 560 22.67 -24.02 30.55
N ARG A 561 22.36 -24.43 29.32
CA ARG A 561 23.32 -25.07 28.41
C ARG A 561 24.44 -24.13 28.01
N LEU A 562 24.14 -22.85 27.76
CA LEU A 562 25.12 -21.86 27.33
C LEU A 562 26.05 -21.47 28.49
N LEU A 563 25.50 -21.21 29.68
CA LEU A 563 26.32 -20.90 30.87
C LEU A 563 27.25 -22.06 31.21
N SER A 564 26.75 -23.30 31.15
CA SER A 564 27.54 -24.48 31.52
C SER A 564 28.52 -24.93 30.42
N GLY A 565 28.15 -24.78 29.15
CA GLY A 565 28.88 -25.34 28.01
C GLY A 565 29.73 -24.33 27.23
N MET A 566 29.40 -23.03 27.31
CA MET A 566 30.08 -21.95 26.57
C MET A 566 30.20 -20.68 27.42
N PRO A 567 30.85 -20.74 28.60
CA PRO A 567 30.98 -19.59 29.51
C PRO A 567 31.74 -18.42 28.86
N ASP A 568 32.55 -18.69 27.84
CA ASP A 568 33.35 -17.69 27.13
C ASP A 568 32.51 -16.64 26.41
N MET A 569 31.26 -16.96 26.06
CA MET A 569 30.33 -15.99 25.45
C MET A 569 29.94 -14.87 26.43
N PHE A 570 30.03 -15.13 27.74
CA PHE A 570 29.62 -14.19 28.79
C PHE A 570 30.82 -13.46 29.41
N ARG A 571 31.95 -13.36 28.70
CA ARG A 571 33.19 -12.72 29.20
C ARG A 571 33.21 -11.20 29.03
N SER A 572 32.47 -10.65 28.06
CA SER A 572 32.43 -9.20 27.80
C SER A 572 31.98 -8.42 29.03
N ARG A 573 32.57 -7.24 29.27
CA ARG A 573 32.23 -6.37 30.41
C ARG A 573 32.04 -4.92 29.94
N PRO A 574 30.97 -4.22 30.38
CA PRO A 574 29.85 -4.76 31.15
C PRO A 574 29.09 -5.86 30.39
N LEU A 575 28.66 -6.91 31.11
CA LEU A 575 27.71 -7.91 30.58
C LEU A 575 26.31 -7.44 30.97
N VAL A 576 25.41 -7.30 30.02
CA VAL A 576 24.03 -6.87 30.25
C VAL A 576 23.08 -7.95 29.73
N LEU A 577 22.34 -8.56 30.63
CA LEU A 577 21.32 -9.57 30.33
C LEU A 577 19.95 -8.93 30.55
N ILE A 578 19.15 -8.87 29.48
CA ILE A 578 17.79 -8.34 29.49
C ILE A 578 16.86 -9.50 29.82
N VAL A 579 16.14 -9.39 30.94
CA VAL A 579 15.33 -10.47 31.51
C VAL A 579 13.92 -9.98 31.80
N HIS A 580 12.92 -10.83 31.56
CA HIS A 580 11.54 -10.53 31.93
C HIS A 580 11.41 -10.51 33.46
N PRO A 581 10.69 -9.55 34.07
CA PRO A 581 10.59 -9.46 35.53
C PRO A 581 10.02 -10.72 36.19
N ASP A 582 9.08 -11.40 35.52
CA ASP A 582 8.45 -12.63 36.00
C ASP A 582 9.25 -13.92 35.69
N ASP A 583 10.45 -13.83 35.09
CA ASP A 583 11.28 -15.00 34.81
C ASP A 583 12.19 -15.34 36.01
N GLU A 584 11.57 -15.79 37.10
CA GLU A 584 12.26 -16.17 38.34
C GLU A 584 13.36 -17.22 38.10
N LEU A 585 13.12 -18.16 37.18
CA LEU A 585 14.10 -19.20 36.84
C LEU A 585 15.36 -18.62 36.20
N ALA A 586 15.22 -17.70 35.25
CA ALA A 586 16.37 -17.01 34.67
C ALA A 586 17.11 -16.18 35.72
N LEU A 587 16.39 -15.41 36.53
CA LEU A 587 16.96 -14.53 37.54
C LEU A 587 17.73 -15.32 38.61
N ASP A 588 17.18 -16.43 39.11
CA ASP A 588 17.85 -17.30 40.08
C ASP A 588 19.09 -17.94 39.49
N ARG A 589 19.00 -18.42 38.24
CA ARG A 589 20.14 -19.04 37.57
C ARG A 589 21.25 -18.02 37.33
N LEU A 590 20.94 -16.83 36.85
CA LEU A 590 21.92 -15.76 36.63
C LEU A 590 22.55 -15.29 37.96
N SER A 591 21.75 -15.16 39.02
CA SER A 591 22.25 -14.80 40.35
C SER A 591 23.20 -15.85 40.93
N SER A 592 22.96 -17.14 40.66
CA SER A 592 23.85 -18.23 41.06
C SER A 592 25.19 -18.20 40.32
N GLU A 593 25.17 -17.83 39.03
CA GLU A 593 26.34 -17.81 38.16
C GLU A 593 27.19 -16.55 38.39
N PHE A 594 26.54 -15.40 38.63
CA PHE A 594 27.17 -14.10 38.78
C PHE A 594 26.76 -13.44 40.12
N PRO A 595 27.28 -13.91 41.27
CA PRO A 595 26.82 -13.47 42.60
C PRO A 595 27.12 -12.00 42.96
N GLY A 596 27.87 -11.28 42.12
CA GLY A 596 28.18 -9.85 42.28
C GLY A 596 27.49 -8.94 41.26
N ALA A 597 26.55 -9.48 40.48
CA ALA A 597 25.82 -8.71 39.49
C ALA A 597 24.87 -7.70 40.14
N GLU A 598 24.72 -6.56 39.49
CA GLU A 598 23.72 -5.56 39.82
C GLU A 598 22.42 -5.91 39.08
N VAL A 599 21.29 -5.94 39.79
CA VAL A 599 19.97 -6.18 39.21
C VAL A 599 19.21 -4.85 39.20
N ARG A 600 19.07 -4.25 38.02
CA ARG A 600 18.36 -2.99 37.83
C ARG A 600 16.97 -3.28 37.26
N PHE A 601 15.94 -3.01 38.05
CA PHE A 601 14.56 -3.01 37.56
C PHE A 601 14.28 -1.70 36.81
N VAL A 602 13.76 -1.80 35.60
CA VAL A 602 13.40 -0.65 34.76
C VAL A 602 11.89 -0.66 34.56
N GLU A 603 11.22 0.36 35.08
CA GLU A 603 9.80 0.59 34.88
C GLU A 603 9.58 1.17 33.48
N GLY A 604 8.78 0.47 32.67
CA GLY A 604 8.46 0.91 31.31
C GLY A 604 7.52 2.12 31.30
N SER A 605 7.55 2.94 30.25
CA SER A 605 6.66 4.11 30.16
C SER A 605 5.17 3.73 30.05
N THR A 606 4.89 2.48 29.66
CA THR A 606 3.56 1.90 29.53
C THR A 606 3.39 0.74 30.51
N PRO A 607 2.23 0.63 31.21
CA PRO A 607 1.99 -0.45 32.16
C PRO A 607 2.20 -1.85 31.57
N GLY A 608 2.93 -2.70 32.30
CA GLY A 608 3.22 -4.08 31.88
C GLY A 608 4.33 -4.20 30.84
N LYS A 609 5.15 -3.16 30.68
CA LYS A 609 6.31 -3.13 29.78
C LYS A 609 7.64 -2.99 30.54
N ASP A 610 7.64 -3.47 31.77
CA ASP A 610 8.80 -3.45 32.65
C ASP A 610 9.80 -4.54 32.25
N PHE A 611 11.07 -4.30 32.55
CA PHE A 611 12.14 -5.26 32.29
C PHE A 611 13.25 -5.16 33.32
N VAL A 612 14.07 -6.21 33.41
CA VAL A 612 15.22 -6.25 34.29
C VAL A 612 16.49 -6.23 33.46
N LEU A 613 17.42 -5.36 33.83
CA LEU A 613 18.81 -5.43 33.38
C LEU A 613 19.65 -6.09 34.47
N PHE A 614 20.18 -7.26 34.17
CA PHE A 614 21.11 -7.97 35.02
C PHE A 614 22.54 -7.67 34.53
N ILE A 615 23.29 -6.91 35.33
CA ILE A 615 24.52 -6.23 34.92
C ILE A 615 25.72 -6.81 35.68
N VAL A 616 26.68 -7.39 34.95
CA VAL A 616 27.95 -7.84 35.53
C VAL A 616 29.03 -6.83 35.18
N ARG A 617 29.50 -6.11 36.20
CA ARG A 617 30.62 -5.15 36.09
C ARG A 617 31.97 -5.87 36.11
N GLY A 618 32.98 -5.23 35.51
CA GLY A 618 34.34 -5.76 35.36
C GLY A 618 35.17 -5.70 36.64
#